data_AF-A0A661APH5-F1
#
_entry.id   AF-A0A661APH5-F1
#
_cell.length_a   1.000
_cell.length_b   1.000
_cell.length_c   1.000
_cell.angle_alpha   90.00
_cell.angle_beta   90.00
_cell.angle_gamma   90.00
#
_symmetry.space_group_name_H-M   'P 1'
#
loop_
_entity.id
_entity.type
_entity.pdbx_description
1 polymer ?
#
loop_
_entity_poly.entity_id
_entity_poly.type
_entity_poly.pdbx_seq_one_letter_code
_entity_poly.pdbx_strand_id
1 'polypeptide(L)'
;MKKIAVLVSLICFGLILAACVSSPEKKDCKVDRNRWRRRGGRGSCPYVYLFDGARYRYHTDLSGSVLAKGMDFFQPEHYGPNIYKLENFQAHDGIYKLKAREVLYEASFFDKAELLIVDVPFGHEVFNTWSFTSQLGHKSERRFVSTRNLRPPFRATDDKGRDVLKQISRADDRPLPVAEDGLSRVELDFGPIEHPEHA
;
A
#
# COMPACT_ATOMS: atom_id res chain seq x y z
N MET A 1 14.77 -20.96 10.82
CA MET A 1 14.67 -19.52 10.51
C MET A 1 14.35 -19.39 9.03
N LYS A 2 13.44 -18.50 8.64
CA LYS A 2 13.09 -18.27 7.23
C LYS A 2 13.64 -16.91 6.81
N LYS A 3 14.33 -16.83 5.67
CA LYS A 3 14.74 -15.55 5.07
C LYS A 3 13.59 -15.01 4.23
N ILE A 4 13.24 -13.75 4.44
CA ILE A 4 12.25 -13.04 3.63
C ILE A 4 12.93 -11.81 3.02
N ALA A 5 12.91 -11.72 1.70
CA ALA A 5 13.37 -10.53 1.00
C ALA A 5 12.20 -9.57 0.80
N VAL A 6 12.45 -8.27 0.91
CA VAL A 6 11.44 -7.20 0.90
C VAL A 6 12.03 -6.01 0.17
N LEU A 7 11.27 -5.43 -0.76
CA LEU A 7 11.66 -4.18 -1.40
C LEU A 7 11.34 -3.01 -0.46
N VAL A 8 12.34 -2.15 -0.24
CA VAL A 8 12.30 -1.21 0.90
C VAL A 8 12.09 0.22 0.55
N SER A 9 12.50 0.58 -0.64
CA SER A 9 12.38 1.95 -1.01
C SER A 9 12.33 2.03 -2.50
N LEU A 10 11.36 2.77 -2.98
CA LEU A 10 11.28 3.32 -4.31
C LEU A 10 11.04 4.79 -4.05
N ILE A 11 12.11 5.52 -3.73
CA ILE A 11 12.02 6.96 -3.46
C ILE A 11 11.66 7.62 -4.79
N CYS A 12 10.47 8.23 -4.86
CA CYS A 12 10.04 9.00 -6.02
C CYS A 12 10.12 10.49 -5.67
N PHE A 13 11.21 11.16 -6.03
CA PHE A 13 11.20 12.60 -6.22
C PHE A 13 11.05 12.92 -7.71
N GLY A 14 9.83 13.15 -8.16
CA GLY A 14 9.64 13.54 -9.55
C GLY A 14 8.20 13.47 -10.00
N LEU A 15 7.54 14.61 -9.99
CA LEU A 15 6.32 14.81 -10.76
C LEU A 15 6.74 15.11 -12.20
N ILE A 16 6.58 14.16 -13.12
CA ILE A 16 6.25 14.52 -14.50
C ILE A 16 4.85 13.97 -14.75
N LEU A 17 3.86 14.84 -14.55
CA LEU A 17 2.56 14.68 -15.19
C LEU A 17 2.82 14.43 -16.67
N ALA A 18 2.46 13.23 -17.15
CA ALA A 18 2.48 12.90 -18.57
C ALA A 18 1.40 13.66 -19.35
N ALA A 19 1.28 14.97 -19.14
CA ALA A 19 0.58 15.89 -20.03
C ALA A 19 1.56 16.65 -20.94
N CYS A 20 2.86 16.60 -20.67
CA CYS A 20 3.85 17.45 -21.37
C CYS A 20 5.08 16.67 -21.84
N VAL A 21 4.89 15.55 -22.53
CA VAL A 21 5.95 14.96 -23.37
C VAL A 21 5.44 14.93 -24.81
N SER A 22 5.36 16.12 -25.43
CA SER A 22 5.62 16.34 -26.87
C SER A 22 5.20 17.75 -27.29
N SER A 23 6.11 18.71 -27.24
CA SER A 23 6.37 19.69 -28.31
C SER A 23 7.18 20.88 -27.75
N PRO A 24 8.33 21.24 -28.34
CA PRO A 24 9.12 22.41 -27.93
C PRO A 24 8.42 23.77 -28.12
N GLU A 25 7.23 23.81 -28.75
CA GLU A 25 6.63 25.06 -29.24
C GLU A 25 5.43 25.59 -28.45
N LYS A 26 4.94 24.92 -27.40
CA LYS A 26 3.76 25.41 -26.65
C LYS A 26 4.11 25.90 -25.24
N LYS A 27 4.26 27.22 -25.11
CA LYS A 27 4.54 27.96 -23.85
C LYS A 27 3.35 28.06 -22.88
N ASP A 28 2.21 27.43 -23.16
CA ASP A 28 1.00 27.58 -22.33
C ASP A 28 0.36 26.21 -22.07
N CYS A 29 0.91 25.48 -21.11
CA CYS A 29 0.42 24.18 -20.69
C CYS A 29 -0.65 24.34 -19.61
N LYS A 30 -1.89 24.64 -20.00
CA LYS A 30 -3.04 24.62 -19.09
C LYS A 30 -3.54 23.18 -18.91
N VAL A 31 -3.43 22.66 -17.69
CA VAL A 31 -3.98 21.34 -17.31
C VAL A 31 -5.51 21.41 -17.40
N ASP A 32 -6.12 20.71 -18.36
CA ASP A 32 -7.57 20.61 -18.47
C ASP A 32 -8.14 19.72 -17.35
N ARG A 33 -8.57 20.36 -16.26
CA ARG A 33 -9.20 19.74 -15.09
C ARG A 33 -10.43 18.89 -15.42
N ASN A 34 -11.16 19.20 -16.50
CA ASN A 34 -12.41 18.50 -16.85
C ASN A 34 -12.15 17.17 -17.57
N ARG A 35 -10.97 17.02 -18.20
CA ARG A 35 -10.56 15.77 -18.85
C ARG A 35 -10.11 14.71 -17.83
N TRP A 36 -9.48 15.11 -16.74
CA TRP A 36 -9.06 14.22 -15.64
C TRP A 36 -10.25 13.58 -14.92
N ARG A 37 -11.30 14.37 -14.63
CA ARG A 37 -12.51 13.89 -13.93
C ARG A 37 -13.28 12.80 -14.69
N ARG A 38 -13.08 12.67 -16.00
CA ARG A 38 -13.86 11.74 -16.86
C ARG A 38 -13.12 10.44 -17.23
N ARG A 39 -11.82 10.27 -16.90
CA ARG A 39 -11.01 9.17 -17.52
C ARG A 39 -9.93 8.46 -16.67
N GLY A 40 -9.68 8.76 -15.39
CA GLY A 40 -8.53 8.14 -14.68
C GLY A 40 -8.80 7.87 -13.20
N GLY A 41 -8.28 6.74 -12.70
CA GLY A 41 -8.68 6.09 -11.45
C GLY A 41 -8.34 6.84 -10.15
N ARG A 42 -8.96 6.41 -9.05
CA ARG A 42 -8.86 7.00 -7.70
C ARG A 42 -7.61 6.56 -6.91
N GLY A 43 -6.53 6.11 -7.56
CA GLY A 43 -5.36 5.60 -6.84
C GLY A 43 -4.05 5.88 -7.57
N SER A 44 -3.12 6.60 -6.93
CA SER A 44 -1.92 7.20 -7.52
C SER A 44 -0.61 6.45 -7.29
N CYS A 45 -0.66 5.25 -6.72
CA CYS A 45 0.55 4.55 -6.26
C CYS A 45 0.83 3.33 -7.15
N PRO A 46 2.07 3.14 -7.65
CA PRO A 46 2.41 1.97 -8.44
C PRO A 46 2.17 0.68 -7.68
N TYR A 47 1.60 -0.31 -8.37
CA TYR A 47 1.37 -1.64 -7.81
C TYR A 47 2.64 -2.49 -7.91
N VAL A 48 2.95 -3.20 -6.84
CA VAL A 48 4.09 -4.09 -6.70
C VAL A 48 3.64 -5.54 -6.85
N TYR A 49 4.31 -6.24 -7.76
CA TYR A 49 4.12 -7.66 -7.99
C TYR A 49 5.42 -8.42 -7.75
N LEU A 50 5.33 -9.50 -6.99
CA LEU A 50 6.45 -10.38 -6.68
C LEU A 50 6.30 -11.70 -7.43
N PHE A 51 7.41 -12.23 -7.94
CA PHE A 51 7.41 -13.57 -8.54
C PHE A 51 7.53 -14.63 -7.44
N ASP A 52 6.58 -15.56 -7.40
CA ASP A 52 6.52 -16.63 -6.40
C ASP A 52 7.25 -17.92 -6.81
N GLY A 53 7.90 -17.92 -7.99
CA GLY A 53 8.51 -19.09 -8.61
C GLY A 53 7.72 -19.62 -9.83
N ALA A 54 6.42 -19.31 -9.93
CA ALA A 54 5.57 -19.71 -11.05
C ALA A 54 4.93 -18.51 -11.76
N ARG A 55 4.46 -17.50 -11.02
CA ARG A 55 3.77 -16.32 -11.57
C ARG A 55 4.01 -15.08 -10.73
N TYR A 56 3.74 -13.92 -11.33
CA TYR A 56 3.69 -12.66 -10.60
C TYR A 56 2.37 -12.57 -9.83
N ARG A 57 2.45 -12.25 -8.53
CA ARG A 57 1.30 -11.98 -7.67
C ARG A 57 1.34 -10.56 -7.15
N TYR A 58 0.17 -9.92 -7.09
CA TYR A 58 0.05 -8.64 -6.39
C TYR A 58 0.49 -8.83 -4.94
N HIS A 59 1.35 -7.94 -4.48
CA HIS A 59 1.86 -7.96 -3.11
C HIS A 59 1.37 -6.74 -2.35
N THR A 60 1.57 -5.56 -2.92
CA THR A 60 1.23 -4.29 -2.28
C THR A 60 1.26 -3.15 -3.30
N ASP A 61 0.97 -1.92 -2.88
CA ASP A 61 1.30 -0.69 -3.56
C ASP A 61 2.47 0.04 -2.89
N LEU A 62 3.07 0.98 -3.60
CA LEU A 62 4.04 1.90 -3.04
C LEU A 62 3.31 3.07 -2.41
N SER A 63 2.71 2.84 -1.25
CA SER A 63 1.92 3.86 -0.57
C SER A 63 2.71 5.15 -0.34
N GLY A 64 2.18 6.23 -0.87
CA GLY A 64 2.65 7.58 -0.65
C GLY A 64 2.18 8.51 -1.72
N SER A 65 1.44 9.53 -1.32
CA SER A 65 0.98 10.54 -2.25
C SER A 65 2.12 11.51 -2.53
N VAL A 66 2.75 11.38 -3.70
CA VAL A 66 3.47 12.49 -4.33
C VAL A 66 2.53 13.61 -4.80
N LEU A 67 1.22 13.33 -4.85
CA LEU A 67 0.22 14.26 -5.35
C LEU A 67 -0.27 15.24 -4.28
N ALA A 68 -0.14 14.92 -2.99
CA ALA A 68 -0.88 15.63 -1.95
C ALA A 68 -0.29 16.97 -1.50
N LYS A 69 0.98 17.27 -1.80
CA LYS A 69 1.60 18.49 -1.29
C LYS A 69 0.97 19.72 -1.97
N GLY A 70 0.19 20.48 -1.21
CA GLY A 70 -0.50 21.68 -1.69
C GLY A 70 -1.86 21.43 -2.34
N MET A 71 -2.45 20.25 -2.16
CA MET A 71 -3.82 19.94 -2.58
C MET A 71 -4.79 20.04 -1.39
N ASP A 72 -5.66 21.05 -1.37
CA ASP A 72 -6.60 21.30 -0.25
C ASP A 72 -7.70 20.24 -0.10
N PHE A 73 -7.91 19.38 -1.11
CA PHE A 73 -8.89 18.29 -1.05
C PHE A 73 -8.27 16.97 -0.56
N PHE A 74 -6.95 16.92 -0.42
CA PHE A 74 -6.28 15.78 0.16
C PHE A 74 -6.28 15.98 1.68
N GLN A 75 -6.84 15.04 2.43
CA GLN A 75 -6.95 15.09 3.89
C GLN A 75 -5.92 14.13 4.50
N PRO A 76 -4.72 14.62 4.88
CA PRO A 76 -3.64 13.84 5.47
C PRO A 76 -4.07 12.97 6.65
N GLU A 77 -5.03 13.46 7.43
CA GLU A 77 -5.44 12.88 8.71
C GLU A 77 -6.13 11.53 8.53
N HIS A 78 -6.56 11.21 7.31
CA HIS A 78 -7.14 9.93 6.95
C HIS A 78 -6.11 8.88 6.50
N TYR A 79 -4.82 9.24 6.44
CA TYR A 79 -3.73 8.32 6.09
C TYR A 79 -3.03 7.84 7.36
N GLY A 80 -3.25 6.57 7.70
CA GLY A 80 -2.52 5.88 8.77
C GLY A 80 -1.17 5.30 8.32
N PRO A 81 -0.42 4.67 9.23
CA PRO A 81 0.73 3.86 8.85
C PRO A 81 0.27 2.71 7.95
N ASN A 82 0.94 2.53 6.81
CA ASN A 82 0.70 1.36 5.97
C ASN A 82 1.47 0.18 6.55
N ILE A 83 0.72 -0.89 6.85
CA ILE A 83 1.26 -2.11 7.43
C ILE A 83 1.23 -3.20 6.36
N TYR A 84 2.41 -3.56 5.85
CA TYR A 84 2.53 -4.58 4.82
C TYR A 84 3.18 -5.83 5.36
N LYS A 85 2.48 -6.96 5.21
CA LYS A 85 3.03 -8.28 5.53
C LYS A 85 4.16 -8.63 4.56
N LEU A 86 5.27 -9.08 5.11
CA LEU A 86 6.46 -9.43 4.34
C LEU A 86 6.44 -10.92 4.07
N GLU A 87 6.10 -11.30 2.84
CA GLU A 87 6.00 -12.71 2.45
C GLU A 87 6.09 -12.90 0.94
N ASN A 88 6.17 -14.15 0.51
CA ASN A 88 6.04 -14.58 -0.89
C ASN A 88 7.04 -13.97 -1.88
N PHE A 89 8.16 -13.40 -1.42
CA PHE A 89 9.28 -13.03 -2.27
C PHE A 89 10.35 -14.11 -2.28
N GLN A 90 10.29 -15.02 -3.25
CA GLN A 90 11.24 -16.12 -3.37
C GLN A 90 12.25 -15.82 -4.47
N ALA A 91 13.52 -16.17 -4.23
CA ALA A 91 14.52 -16.17 -5.28
C ALA A 91 14.27 -17.34 -6.23
N HIS A 92 14.36 -17.08 -7.54
CA HIS A 92 14.39 -18.12 -8.57
C HIS A 92 15.79 -18.10 -9.19
N ASP A 93 16.54 -19.20 -9.03
CA ASP A 93 17.96 -19.29 -9.42
C ASP A 93 18.82 -18.17 -8.82
N GLY A 94 18.59 -17.84 -7.54
CA GLY A 94 19.27 -16.74 -6.86
C GLY A 94 18.82 -15.33 -7.27
N ILE A 95 17.86 -15.22 -8.20
CA ILE A 95 17.36 -13.94 -8.71
C ILE A 95 15.98 -13.65 -8.12
N TYR A 96 15.86 -12.51 -7.44
CA TYR A 96 14.59 -11.96 -7.00
C TYR A 96 13.95 -11.15 -8.13
N LYS A 97 12.75 -11.52 -8.55
CA LYS A 97 12.04 -10.88 -9.66
C LYS A 97 10.83 -10.08 -9.16
N LEU A 98 10.80 -8.80 -9.49
CA LEU A 98 9.75 -7.84 -9.10
C LEU A 98 9.27 -7.05 -10.31
N LYS A 99 8.00 -6.65 -10.31
CA LYS A 99 7.45 -5.65 -11.22
C LYS A 99 6.76 -4.56 -10.43
N ALA A 100 7.06 -3.30 -10.74
CA ALA A 100 6.27 -2.15 -10.32
C ALA A 100 5.49 -1.65 -11.55
N ARG A 101 4.19 -1.38 -11.39
CA ARG A 101 3.33 -0.94 -12.47
C ARG A 101 2.52 0.27 -12.05
N GLU A 102 2.72 1.38 -12.74
CA GLU A 102 1.81 2.52 -12.70
C GLU A 102 0.50 2.14 -13.40
N VAL A 103 -0.61 2.35 -12.72
CA VAL A 103 -1.97 2.04 -13.20
C VAL A 103 -2.72 3.30 -13.64
N LEU A 104 -2.22 4.48 -13.28
CA LEU A 104 -2.70 5.76 -13.78
C LEU A 104 -1.94 6.21 -15.03
N TYR A 105 -2.45 7.30 -15.62
CA TYR A 105 -1.78 7.99 -16.71
C TYR A 105 -0.73 8.97 -16.17
N GLU A 106 0.25 8.42 -15.46
CA GLU A 106 1.32 9.15 -14.78
C GLU A 106 2.66 8.44 -15.03
N ALA A 107 3.76 9.16 -14.80
CA ALA A 107 5.10 8.60 -14.87
C ALA A 107 5.70 8.56 -13.47
N SER A 108 6.03 7.36 -12.99
CA SER A 108 6.68 7.16 -11.69
C SER A 108 8.20 7.01 -11.92
N PHE A 109 8.99 7.81 -11.20
CA PHE A 109 10.44 7.73 -11.22
C PHE A 109 10.95 7.19 -9.88
N PHE A 110 12.07 6.48 -9.91
CA PHE A 110 12.68 5.92 -8.70
C PHE A 110 14.12 6.37 -8.61
N ASP A 111 14.45 7.12 -7.57
CA ASP A 111 15.82 7.55 -7.28
C ASP A 111 16.66 6.38 -6.75
N LYS A 112 16.02 5.50 -5.97
CA LYS A 112 16.67 4.35 -5.34
C LYS A 112 15.71 3.19 -5.19
N ALA A 113 16.19 1.99 -5.53
CA ALA A 113 15.56 0.71 -5.22
C ALA A 113 16.46 -0.11 -4.31
N GLU A 114 15.95 -0.57 -3.17
CA GLU A 114 16.72 -1.39 -2.20
C GLU A 114 15.98 -2.69 -1.87
N LEU A 115 16.70 -3.81 -1.88
CA LEU A 115 16.23 -5.10 -1.39
C LEU A 115 16.80 -5.33 0.01
N LEU A 116 15.93 -5.48 1.01
CA LEU A 116 16.32 -5.91 2.34
C LEU A 116 15.93 -7.36 2.54
N ILE A 117 16.80 -8.11 3.19
CA ILE A 117 16.56 -9.50 3.56
C ILE A 117 16.49 -9.54 5.08
N VAL A 118 15.41 -10.09 5.61
CA VAL A 118 15.15 -10.19 7.05
C VAL A 118 15.09 -11.67 7.43
N ASP A 119 15.82 -12.04 8.48
CA ASP A 119 15.74 -13.36 9.10
C ASP A 119 14.54 -13.40 10.04
N VAL A 120 13.57 -14.26 9.73
CA VAL A 120 12.32 -14.39 10.48
C VAL A 120 12.38 -15.61 11.41
N PRO A 121 12.22 -15.41 12.74
CA PRO A 121 12.11 -16.50 13.69
C PRO A 121 10.95 -17.44 13.35
N PHE A 122 11.07 -18.72 13.73
CA PHE A 122 10.01 -19.68 13.47
C PHE A 122 8.70 -19.25 14.18
N GLY A 123 7.57 -19.43 13.48
CA GLY A 123 6.24 -19.08 14.00
C GLY A 123 5.95 -17.58 14.11
N HIS A 124 6.80 -16.71 13.56
CA HIS A 124 6.57 -15.28 13.51
C HIS A 124 6.20 -14.82 12.10
N GLU A 125 5.39 -13.78 12.05
CA GLU A 125 5.10 -13.00 10.86
C GLU A 125 5.78 -11.63 11.02
N VAL A 126 6.27 -11.07 9.92
CA VAL A 126 6.93 -9.76 9.92
C VAL A 126 6.18 -8.83 8.99
N PHE A 127 6.03 -7.60 9.45
CA PHE A 127 5.37 -6.50 8.75
C PHE A 127 6.34 -5.32 8.69
N ASN A 128 6.23 -4.48 7.67
CA ASN A 128 6.82 -3.15 7.69
C ASN A 128 5.75 -2.11 8.01
N THR A 129 6.15 -0.95 8.53
CA THR A 129 5.27 0.21 8.77
C THR A 129 5.56 1.34 7.78
N TRP A 130 6.02 0.98 6.58
CA TRP A 130 6.60 1.94 5.64
C TRP A 130 5.52 2.65 4.86
N SER A 131 5.63 3.98 4.84
CA SER A 131 4.69 4.84 4.14
C SER A 131 5.42 6.07 3.62
N PHE A 132 5.20 6.42 2.35
CA PHE A 132 5.77 7.60 1.71
C PHE A 132 4.83 8.81 1.86
N THR A 133 4.44 9.10 3.10
CA THR A 133 3.55 10.22 3.49
C THR A 133 4.31 11.43 4.03
N SER A 134 5.64 11.51 3.85
CA SER A 134 6.45 12.61 4.38
C SER A 134 6.01 13.99 3.87
N GLN A 135 5.42 14.03 2.68
CA GLN A 135 4.81 15.21 2.07
C GLN A 135 3.55 15.71 2.80
N LEU A 136 2.95 14.84 3.62
CA LEU A 136 1.80 15.11 4.48
C LEU A 136 2.22 15.53 5.90
N GLY A 137 3.51 15.78 6.14
CA GLY A 137 4.04 16.03 7.49
C GLY A 137 4.23 14.77 8.32
N HIS A 138 3.84 13.59 7.82
CA HIS A 138 4.03 12.31 8.51
C HIS A 138 5.27 11.57 8.00
N LYS A 139 6.34 11.55 8.81
CA LYS A 139 7.54 10.76 8.51
C LYS A 139 7.34 9.33 9.01
N SER A 140 7.18 8.38 8.10
CA SER A 140 7.18 6.96 8.47
C SER A 140 8.48 6.60 9.18
N GLU A 141 8.36 5.90 10.30
CA GLU A 141 9.48 5.48 11.15
C GLU A 141 10.38 4.43 10.49
N ARG A 142 9.96 3.92 9.33
CA ARG A 142 10.62 2.86 8.59
C ARG A 142 11.00 1.64 9.44
N ARG A 143 10.08 1.14 10.28
CA ARG A 143 10.32 -0.01 11.18
C ARG A 143 9.80 -1.33 10.61
N PHE A 144 10.33 -2.42 11.17
CA PHE A 144 9.74 -3.74 11.08
C PHE A 144 9.02 -4.07 12.39
N VAL A 145 7.87 -4.72 12.28
CA VAL A 145 7.09 -5.23 13.40
C VAL A 145 6.95 -6.73 13.21
N SER A 146 7.27 -7.51 14.24
CA SER A 146 7.04 -8.95 14.24
C SER A 146 5.89 -9.30 15.17
N THR A 147 5.06 -10.24 14.76
CA THR A 147 3.95 -10.76 15.56
C THR A 147 3.94 -12.28 15.53
N ARG A 148 3.24 -12.87 16.50
CA ARG A 148 3.00 -14.31 16.59
C ARG A 148 1.60 -14.50 17.15
N ASN A 149 0.91 -15.55 16.68
CA ASN A 149 -0.43 -15.92 17.13
C ASN A 149 -1.44 -14.77 16.94
N LEU A 150 -1.55 -14.25 15.70
CA LEU A 150 -2.58 -13.27 15.35
C LEU A 150 -3.96 -13.79 15.78
N ARG A 151 -4.70 -12.94 16.48
CA ARG A 151 -6.04 -13.27 17.01
C ARG A 151 -7.09 -12.61 16.11
N PRO A 152 -8.15 -13.33 15.71
CA PRO A 152 -9.29 -12.69 15.07
C PRO A 152 -10.00 -11.78 16.08
N PRO A 153 -10.78 -10.78 15.61
CA PRO A 153 -11.66 -10.01 16.49
C PRO A 153 -12.70 -10.92 17.16
N PHE A 154 -13.22 -10.50 18.32
CA PHE A 154 -14.36 -11.17 18.97
C PHE A 154 -15.68 -10.87 18.29
N ARG A 155 -15.81 -9.66 17.73
CA ARG A 155 -17.01 -9.24 17.00
C ARG A 155 -16.59 -8.35 15.82
N ALA A 156 -17.30 -8.50 14.72
CA ALA A 156 -17.12 -7.66 13.55
C ALA A 156 -18.46 -7.29 12.94
N THR A 157 -18.70 -6.00 12.79
CA THR A 157 -19.98 -5.48 12.32
C THR A 157 -19.77 -4.54 11.15
N ASP A 158 -20.53 -4.70 10.07
CA ASP A 158 -20.46 -3.77 8.95
C ASP A 158 -21.29 -2.49 9.15
N ASP A 159 -21.25 -1.59 8.17
CA ASP A 159 -21.98 -0.32 8.12
C ASP A 159 -23.51 -0.48 8.21
N LYS A 160 -24.04 -1.66 7.92
CA LYS A 160 -25.47 -2.00 8.00
C LYS A 160 -25.84 -2.74 9.28
N GLY A 161 -24.90 -2.90 10.22
CA GLY A 161 -25.13 -3.62 11.47
C GLY A 161 -25.10 -5.14 11.34
N ARG A 162 -24.64 -5.70 10.22
CA ARG A 162 -24.58 -7.16 10.00
C ARG A 162 -23.31 -7.74 10.62
N ASP A 163 -23.43 -8.90 11.24
CA ASP A 163 -22.28 -9.69 11.71
C ASP A 163 -21.49 -10.25 10.53
N VAL A 164 -20.24 -9.82 10.40
CA VAL A 164 -19.30 -10.23 9.35
C VAL A 164 -18.11 -11.04 9.90
N LEU A 165 -18.14 -11.43 11.18
CA LEU A 165 -17.02 -12.07 11.87
C LEU A 165 -16.50 -13.30 11.12
N LYS A 166 -17.40 -14.18 10.68
CA LYS A 166 -17.01 -15.41 9.96
C LYS A 166 -16.22 -15.11 8.68
N GLN A 167 -16.58 -14.04 7.98
CA GLN A 167 -15.98 -13.67 6.70
C GLN A 167 -14.58 -13.08 6.88
N ILE A 168 -14.30 -12.43 8.01
CA ILE A 168 -13.02 -11.75 8.23
C ILE A 168 -12.11 -12.43 9.26
N SER A 169 -12.61 -13.46 9.95
CA SER A 169 -11.85 -14.20 10.97
C SER A 169 -10.62 -14.93 10.43
N ARG A 170 -10.48 -15.05 9.10
CA ARG A 170 -9.34 -15.67 8.43
C ARG A 170 -8.95 -14.84 7.20
N ALA A 171 -7.65 -14.74 6.95
CA ALA A 171 -7.14 -14.21 5.69
C ALA A 171 -7.21 -15.29 4.61
N ASP A 172 -8.30 -15.34 3.86
CA ASP A 172 -8.58 -16.34 2.82
C ASP A 172 -8.63 -15.75 1.40
N ASP A 173 -8.09 -14.53 1.22
CA ASP A 173 -8.11 -13.74 -0.01
C ASP A 173 -9.52 -13.45 -0.56
N ARG A 174 -10.58 -13.57 0.26
CA ARG A 174 -11.94 -13.19 -0.10
C ARG A 174 -12.29 -11.84 0.54
N PRO A 175 -12.34 -10.75 -0.24
CA PRO A 175 -12.72 -9.46 0.32
C PRO A 175 -14.19 -9.48 0.76
N LEU A 176 -14.50 -8.69 1.78
CA LEU A 176 -15.89 -8.35 2.07
C LEU A 176 -16.50 -7.62 0.87
N PRO A 177 -17.77 -7.88 0.53
CA PRO A 177 -18.46 -7.12 -0.50
C PRO A 177 -18.54 -5.65 -0.07
N VAL A 178 -17.79 -4.79 -0.75
CA VAL A 178 -17.86 -3.34 -0.59
C VAL A 178 -18.96 -2.77 -1.48
N ALA A 179 -19.56 -1.65 -1.08
CA ALA A 179 -20.48 -0.93 -1.95
C ALA A 179 -19.75 -0.40 -3.20
N GLU A 180 -20.40 -0.39 -4.36
CA GLU A 180 -19.78 -0.02 -5.64
C GLU A 180 -19.28 1.43 -5.71
N ASP A 181 -19.85 2.33 -4.89
CA ASP A 181 -19.65 3.77 -4.95
C ASP A 181 -19.17 4.40 -3.63
N GLY A 182 -18.99 3.61 -2.57
CA GLY A 182 -18.83 4.13 -1.21
C GLY A 182 -17.59 3.64 -0.46
N LEU A 183 -17.23 4.39 0.59
CA LEU A 183 -16.39 3.89 1.67
C LEU A 183 -17.20 2.89 2.49
N SER A 184 -16.77 1.63 2.54
CA SER A 184 -17.35 0.63 3.45
C SER A 184 -16.62 0.67 4.78
N ARG A 185 -17.37 0.66 5.89
CA ARG A 185 -16.82 0.60 7.24
C ARG A 185 -17.11 -0.77 7.84
N VAL A 186 -16.12 -1.33 8.51
CA VAL A 186 -16.26 -2.49 9.39
C VAL A 186 -15.70 -2.12 10.74
N GLU A 187 -16.51 -2.32 11.78
CA GLU A 187 -16.10 -2.15 13.15
C GLU A 187 -15.58 -3.47 13.70
N LEU A 188 -14.33 -3.46 14.18
CA LEU A 188 -13.65 -4.63 14.74
C LEU A 188 -13.52 -4.46 16.25
N ASP A 189 -14.02 -5.44 16.99
CA ASP A 189 -13.96 -5.46 18.44
C ASP A 189 -13.04 -6.60 18.86
N PHE A 190 -11.84 -6.25 19.34
CA PHE A 190 -10.86 -7.18 19.87
C PHE A 190 -11.00 -7.39 21.38
N GLY A 191 -12.04 -6.83 22.00
CA GLY A 191 -12.26 -6.88 23.44
C GLY A 191 -11.22 -6.09 24.22
N PRO A 192 -11.06 -6.36 25.52
CA PRO A 192 -10.03 -5.73 26.34
C PRO A 192 -8.63 -6.07 25.80
N ILE A 193 -7.86 -5.03 25.46
CA ILE A 193 -6.47 -5.15 25.07
C ILE A 193 -5.61 -4.98 26.32
N GLU A 194 -4.73 -5.94 26.61
CA GLU A 194 -3.85 -5.90 27.79
C GLU A 194 -2.86 -4.73 27.75
N HIS A 195 -2.42 -4.36 26.54
CA HIS A 195 -1.45 -3.30 26.26
C HIS A 195 -1.98 -2.29 25.24
N PRO A 196 -2.96 -1.45 25.61
CA PRO A 196 -3.56 -0.47 24.68
C PRO A 196 -2.56 0.59 24.17
N GLU A 197 -1.44 0.79 24.86
CA GLU A 197 -0.34 1.64 24.44
C GLU A 197 0.39 1.14 23.17
N HIS A 198 0.12 -0.09 22.75
CA HIS A 198 0.66 -0.70 21.53
C HIS A 198 -0.39 -0.86 20.43
N ALA A 199 -1.63 -0.40 20.65
CA ALA A 199 -2.73 -0.43 19.70
C ALA A 199 -2.69 0.73 18.70
#